data_AF-A0A359H978-F1
#
_entry.id   AF-A0A359H978-F1
#
_cell.length_a   1.000
_cell.length_b   1.000
_cell.length_c   1.000
_cell.angle_alpha   90.00
_cell.angle_beta   90.00
_cell.angle_gamma   90.00
#
_symmetry.space_group_name_H-M   'P 1'
#
loop_
_entity.id
_entity.type
_entity.pdbx_description
1 polymer ?
#
loop_
_entity_poly.entity_id
_entity_poly.type
_entity_poly.pdbx_seq_one_letter_code
_entity_poly.pdbx_strand_id
1 'polypeptide(L)'
;MEKLKLYWQRFYRLFAEKRPAEKLFSILDSVDEARIYWQAALKEFTLAEKDFIDYSSYKIIASQKKYIYLLQQAQSLGTTSWPADELKPLASNLPVIK
;
A
#
# COMPACT_ATOMS: atom_id res chain seq x y z
N MET A 1 10.41 25.28 27.27
CA MET A 1 10.70 24.05 26.49
C MET A 1 9.78 22.87 26.86
N GLU A 2 9.08 22.90 28.00
CA GLU A 2 8.15 21.81 28.43
C GLU A 2 6.82 21.76 27.65
N LYS A 3 6.29 22.91 27.21
CA LYS A 3 4.95 23.01 26.59
C LYS A 3 4.84 22.35 25.20
N LEU A 4 5.96 22.20 24.48
CA LEU A 4 6.01 21.56 23.16
C LEU A 4 5.85 20.04 23.25
N LYS A 5 6.43 19.39 24.26
CA LYS A 5 6.31 17.93 24.45
C LYS A 5 4.87 17.50 24.71
N LEU A 6 4.12 18.29 25.48
CA LEU A 6 2.69 18.07 25.74
C LEU A 6 1.83 18.17 24.47
N TYR A 7 2.17 19.09 23.57
CA TYR A 7 1.44 19.27 22.32
C TYR A 7 1.60 18.05 21.40
N TRP A 8 2.83 17.54 21.27
CA TRP A 8 3.12 16.33 20.51
C TRP A 8 2.49 15.08 21.12
N GLN A 9 2.48 14.94 22.45
CA GLN A 9 1.82 13.81 23.13
C GLN A 9 0.29 13.77 22.89
N ARG A 10 -0.37 14.93 22.88
CA ARG A 10 -1.81 15.03 22.59
C ARG A 10 -2.10 14.76 21.11
N PHE A 11 -1.21 15.21 20.23
CA PHE A 11 -1.27 14.94 18.80
C PHE A 11 -1.12 13.44 18.49
N TYR A 12 -0.12 12.76 19.06
CA TYR A 12 0.03 11.31 18.89
C TYR A 12 -1.17 10.53 19.46
N ARG A 13 -1.81 11.03 20.52
CA ARG A 13 -3.01 10.39 21.11
C ARG A 13 -4.22 10.43 20.17
N LEU A 14 -4.33 11.44 19.30
CA LEU A 14 -5.39 11.52 18.28
C LEU A 14 -5.15 10.54 17.11
N PHE A 15 -3.89 10.27 16.75
CA PHE A 15 -3.56 9.24 15.75
C PHE A 15 -3.45 7.83 16.34
N ALA A 16 -3.30 7.72 17.67
CA ALA A 16 -3.32 6.47 18.43
C ALA A 16 -4.73 6.09 18.89
N GLU A 17 -5.76 6.72 18.32
CA GLU A 17 -7.13 6.25 18.39
C GLU A 17 -7.15 4.81 17.89
N LYS A 18 -7.41 3.88 18.81
CA LYS A 18 -7.46 2.45 18.56
C LYS A 18 -8.29 2.23 17.31
N ARG A 19 -7.68 1.70 16.25
CA ARG A 19 -8.45 1.16 15.12
C ARG A 19 -9.48 0.20 15.74
N PRO A 20 -10.79 0.41 15.46
CA PRO A 20 -11.83 -0.40 16.07
C PRO A 20 -11.47 -1.86 15.84
N ALA A 21 -11.52 -2.67 16.90
CA ALA A 21 -11.07 -4.05 16.97
C ALA A 21 -11.20 -4.71 15.60
N GLU A 22 -10.04 -4.82 14.93
CA GLU A 22 -9.97 -5.19 13.54
C GLU A 22 -10.62 -6.57 13.43
N LYS A 23 -11.71 -6.66 12.65
CA LYS A 23 -12.08 -7.89 11.96
C LYS A 23 -10.74 -8.52 11.53
N LEU A 24 -10.46 -9.76 11.90
CA LEU A 24 -9.18 -10.44 11.64
C LEU A 24 -8.94 -10.47 10.12
N PHE A 25 -8.54 -9.35 9.55
CA PHE A 25 -8.28 -9.18 8.15
C PHE A 25 -7.00 -9.95 7.94
N SER A 26 -7.09 -10.98 7.10
CA SER A 26 -5.91 -11.66 6.66
C SER A 26 -4.98 -10.62 6.02
N ILE A 27 -3.68 -10.83 6.14
CA ILE A 27 -2.70 -10.00 5.41
C ILE A 27 -3.04 -9.99 3.91
N LEU A 28 -3.62 -11.08 3.39
CA LEU A 28 -4.13 -11.17 2.04
C LEU A 28 -5.29 -10.20 1.76
N ASP A 29 -6.26 -10.07 2.66
CA ASP A 29 -7.36 -9.10 2.51
C ASP A 29 -6.81 -7.67 2.49
N SER A 30 -5.81 -7.38 3.32
CA SER A 30 -5.15 -6.07 3.37
C SER A 30 -4.38 -5.76 2.07
N VAL A 31 -3.76 -6.78 1.46
CA VAL A 31 -3.10 -6.67 0.16
C VAL A 31 -4.12 -6.38 -0.95
N ASP A 32 -5.24 -7.11 -0.96
CA ASP A 32 -6.29 -6.93 -1.95
C ASP A 32 -6.96 -5.55 -1.85
N GLU A 33 -7.23 -5.08 -0.63
CA GLU A 33 -7.70 -3.72 -0.40
C GLU A 33 -6.69 -2.69 -0.92
N ALA A 34 -5.40 -2.84 -0.60
CA ALA A 34 -4.37 -1.93 -1.07
C ALA A 34 -4.28 -1.89 -2.60
N ARG A 35 -4.47 -3.03 -3.27
CA ARG A 35 -4.56 -3.11 -4.74
C ARG A 35 -5.77 -2.35 -5.28
N ILE A 36 -6.95 -2.55 -4.69
CA ILE A 36 -8.18 -1.85 -5.10
C ILE A 36 -8.01 -0.33 -4.93
N TYR A 37 -7.44 0.11 -3.80
CA TYR A 37 -7.16 1.52 -3.55
C TYR A 37 -6.19 2.12 -4.56
N TRP A 38 -5.13 1.40 -4.93
CA TRP A 38 -4.21 1.86 -5.95
C TRP A 38 -4.88 1.99 -7.33
N GLN A 39 -5.69 1.01 -7.73
CA GLN A 39 -6.47 1.08 -8.96
C GLN A 39 -7.48 2.24 -8.95
N ALA A 40 -8.12 2.51 -7.81
CA ALA A 40 -9.01 3.64 -7.66
C ALA A 40 -8.24 4.98 -7.81
N ALA A 41 -7.07 5.12 -7.19
CA ALA A 41 -6.24 6.31 -7.31
C ALA A 41 -5.79 6.57 -8.75
N LEU A 42 -5.48 5.51 -9.52
CA LEU A 42 -5.17 5.62 -10.94
C LEU A 42 -6.38 6.11 -11.76
N LYS A 43 -7.58 5.60 -11.47
CA LYS A 43 -8.83 6.05 -12.13
C LYS A 43 -9.16 7.51 -11.79
N GLU A 44 -9.01 7.89 -10.52
CA GLU A 44 -9.21 9.26 -10.07
C GLU A 44 -8.23 10.22 -10.77
N PHE A 45 -6.97 9.84 -10.93
CA PHE A 45 -5.98 10.65 -11.64
C PHE A 45 -6.38 10.95 -13.09
N THR A 46 -6.95 9.96 -13.80
CA THR A 46 -7.45 10.16 -15.17
C THR A 46 -8.56 11.22 -15.24
N LEU A 47 -9.30 11.42 -14.16
CA LEU A 47 -10.37 12.41 -14.04
C LEU A 47 -9.94 13.67 -13.29
N ALA A 48 -8.68 13.74 -12.85
CA ALA A 48 -8.20 14.83 -12.01
C ALA A 48 -8.03 16.11 -12.82
N GLU A 49 -8.54 17.20 -12.27
CA GLU A 49 -8.28 18.54 -12.79
C GLU A 49 -6.80 18.91 -12.59
N LYS A 50 -6.30 19.85 -13.40
CA LYS A 50 -4.89 20.23 -13.45
C LYS A 50 -4.31 20.60 -12.09
N ASP A 51 -5.10 21.25 -11.24
CA ASP A 51 -4.66 21.72 -9.93
C ASP A 51 -4.58 20.58 -8.88
N PHE A 52 -5.15 19.42 -9.18
CA PHE A 52 -5.15 18.24 -8.32
C PHE A 52 -4.17 17.14 -8.78
N ILE A 53 -3.38 17.39 -9.82
CA ILE A 53 -2.41 16.43 -10.37
C ILE A 53 -1.39 16.01 -9.30
N ASP A 54 -0.85 16.96 -8.53
CA ASP A 54 0.15 16.68 -7.51
C ASP A 54 -0.42 15.82 -6.39
N TYR A 55 -1.59 16.20 -5.86
CA TYR A 55 -2.30 15.43 -4.84
C TYR A 55 -2.60 13.99 -5.31
N SER A 56 -3.13 13.87 -6.52
CA SER A 56 -3.49 12.58 -7.10
C SER A 56 -2.24 11.71 -7.35
N SER A 57 -1.13 12.34 -7.76
CA SER A 57 0.18 11.68 -7.91
C SER A 57 0.71 11.16 -6.57
N TYR A 58 0.63 11.96 -5.50
CA TYR A 58 1.00 11.52 -4.16
C TYR A 58 0.11 10.36 -3.68
N LYS A 59 -1.20 10.41 -3.96
CA LYS A 59 -2.15 9.35 -3.60
C LYS A 59 -1.80 8.03 -4.31
N ILE A 60 -1.44 8.08 -5.59
CA ILE A 60 -0.95 6.92 -6.35
C ILE A 60 0.31 6.35 -5.70
N ILE A 61 1.32 7.18 -5.45
CA ILE A 61 2.60 6.72 -4.88
C ILE A 61 2.40 6.12 -3.48
N ALA A 62 1.57 6.75 -2.64
CA ALA A 62 1.31 6.27 -1.28
C ALA A 62 0.60 4.91 -1.30
N SER A 63 -0.43 4.75 -2.13
CA SER A 63 -1.18 3.49 -2.26
C SER A 63 -0.31 2.36 -2.85
N GLN A 64 0.52 2.66 -3.85
CA GLN A 64 1.48 1.72 -4.42
C GLN A 64 2.50 1.25 -3.37
N LYS A 65 3.11 2.17 -2.62
CA LYS A 65 4.07 1.82 -1.56
C LYS A 65 3.44 0.94 -0.48
N LYS A 66 2.19 1.24 -0.09
CA LYS A 66 1.44 0.42 0.86
C LYS A 66 1.24 -1.00 0.33
N TYR A 67 0.83 -1.15 -0.93
CA TYR A 67 0.65 -2.44 -1.57
C TYR A 67 1.96 -3.26 -1.60
N ILE A 68 3.07 -2.65 -2.04
CA ILE A 68 4.39 -3.32 -2.08
C ILE A 68 4.83 -3.77 -0.69
N TYR A 69 4.69 -2.89 0.31
CA TYR A 69 5.04 -3.22 1.70
C TYR A 69 4.23 -4.42 2.22
N LEU A 70 2.92 -4.44 1.97
CA LEU A 70 2.06 -5.54 2.40
C LEU A 70 2.38 -6.85 1.66
N LEU A 71 2.76 -6.79 0.38
CA LEU A 71 3.25 -7.96 -0.34
C LEU A 71 4.54 -8.52 0.27
N GLN A 72 5.50 -7.64 0.59
CA GLN A 72 6.75 -8.05 1.25
C GLN A 72 6.48 -8.64 2.63
N GLN A 73 5.55 -8.06 3.39
CA GLN A 73 5.13 -8.57 4.69
C GLN A 73 4.48 -9.96 4.55
N ALA A 74 3.57 -10.16 3.57
CA ALA A 74 2.96 -11.46 3.30
C ALA A 74 3.98 -12.53 2.92
N GLN A 75 4.96 -12.18 2.08
CA GLN A 75 6.07 -13.06 1.71
C GLN A 75 6.92 -13.44 2.92
N SER A 76 7.26 -12.48 3.79
CA SER A 76 8.06 -12.73 4.99
C SER A 76 7.36 -13.65 5.99
N LEU A 77 6.03 -13.67 5.99
CA LEU A 77 5.21 -14.50 6.87
C LEU A 77 4.91 -15.89 6.27
N GLY A 78 5.55 -16.23 5.14
CA GLY A 78 5.35 -17.51 4.45
C GLY A 78 3.93 -17.70 3.91
N THR A 79 3.12 -16.64 3.91
CA THR A 79 1.73 -16.67 3.41
C THR A 79 1.74 -16.33 1.92
N THR A 80 2.40 -17.18 1.13
CA THR A 80 2.29 -17.11 -0.33
C THR A 80 0.96 -17.72 -0.73
N SER A 81 0.02 -16.90 -1.19
CA SER A 81 -1.21 -17.38 -1.85
C SER A 81 -0.94 -17.99 -3.24
N TRP A 82 0.30 -17.93 -3.72
CA TRP A 82 0.75 -18.45 -5.00
C TRP A 82 1.66 -19.65 -4.76
N PRO A 83 1.44 -20.81 -5.43
CA PRO A 83 2.41 -21.89 -5.40
C PRO A 83 3.72 -21.36 -5.98
N ALA A 84 4.84 -21.65 -5.31
CA ALA A 84 6.17 -21.16 -5.68
C ALA A 84 6.58 -21.47 -7.13
N ASP A 85 5.88 -22.40 -7.79
CA ASP A 85 6.08 -22.83 -9.16
C ASP A 85 5.64 -21.78 -10.22
N GLU A 86 4.79 -20.80 -9.84
CA GLU A 86 4.27 -19.78 -10.76
C GLU A 86 5.12 -18.50 -10.81
N LEU A 87 6.06 -18.31 -9.88
CA LEU A 87 7.00 -17.19 -9.88
C LEU A 87 8.21 -17.45 -10.80
N LYS A 88 7.97 -18.02 -11.98
CA LYS A 88 8.99 -17.99 -13.04
C LYS A 88 9.22 -16.52 -13.41
N PRO A 89 10.46 -16.01 -13.32
CA PRO A 89 10.73 -14.66 -13.75
C PRO A 89 10.34 -14.53 -15.22
N LEU A 90 9.48 -13.56 -15.55
CA LEU A 90 9.04 -13.25 -16.92
C LEU A 90 10.21 -13.05 -17.90
N ALA A 91 11.42 -12.83 -17.38
CA ALA A 91 12.68 -12.79 -18.12
C ALA A 91 13.09 -14.12 -18.80
N SER A 92 12.51 -15.27 -18.43
CA SER A 92 12.86 -16.55 -19.08
C SER A 92 12.31 -16.70 -20.50
N ASN A 93 11.31 -15.89 -20.87
CA ASN A 93 10.56 -16.04 -22.12
C ASN A 93 10.85 -14.95 -23.16
N LEU A 94 11.85 -14.09 -22.93
CA LEU A 94 12.25 -13.14 -23.96
C LEU A 94 13.07 -13.88 -25.03
N PRO A 95 12.62 -13.90 -26.30
CA PRO A 95 13.44 -14.46 -27.36
C PRO A 95 14.73 -13.64 -27.46
N VAL A 96 15.87 -14.31 -27.29
CA VAL A 96 17.18 -13.75 -27.60
C VAL A 96 17.17 -13.45 -29.11
N ILE A 97 17.01 -12.19 -29.47
CA ILE A 97 17.17 -11.73 -30.84
C ILE A 97 18.66 -11.94 -31.19
N LYS A 98 18.93 -12.95 -32.01
CA LYS A 98 20.25 -13.24 -32.58
C LYS A 98 20.58 -12.28 -33.71
#